data_AF-A0A1D6NKT7-F1
#
_entry.id   AF-A0A1D6NKT7-F1
#
_cell.length_a   1.000
_cell.length_b   1.000
_cell.length_c   1.000
_cell.angle_alpha   90.00
_cell.angle_beta   90.00
_cell.angle_gamma   90.00
#
_symmetry.space_group_name_H-M   'P 1'
#
loop_
_entity.id
_entity.type
_entity.pdbx_description
1 polymer ?
#
loop_
_entity_poly.entity_id
_entity_poly.type
_entity_poly.pdbx_seq_one_letter_code
_entity_poly.pdbx_strand_id
1 'polypeptide(L)' 'MFWRMTGLSAASPVDTILDKENFTLEELLDEDEIIQECKALNSRLINL' A
#
# COMPACT_ATOMS: atom_id res chain seq x y z
N MET A 1 2.47 10.24 5.69
CA MET A 1 3.27 9.99 4.46
C MET A 1 2.96 8.58 4.01
N PHE A 2 3.05 8.35 2.69
CA PHE A 2 2.65 7.13 1.96
C PHE A 2 2.90 5.77 2.65
N TRP A 3 3.88 5.69 3.56
CA TRP A 3 4.24 4.45 4.30
C TRP A 3 4.38 4.63 5.81
N ARG A 4 3.66 5.59 6.40
CA ARG A 4 3.75 5.85 7.85
C ARG A 4 2.37 5.86 8.48
N MET A 5 1.82 4.68 8.75
CA MET A 5 0.94 4.50 9.91
C MET A 5 1.81 4.46 11.16
N THR A 6 2.06 5.64 11.73
CA THR A 6 2.63 5.75 13.07
C THR A 6 1.55 5.43 14.09
N GLY A 7 1.37 4.16 14.41
CA GLY A 7 0.50 3.76 15.52
C GLY A 7 0.03 2.31 15.41
N LEU A 8 0.46 1.49 16.36
CA LEU A 8 0.13 0.06 16.56
C LEU A 8 0.80 -0.93 15.60
N SER A 9 2.05 -1.26 15.93
CA SER A 9 2.76 -2.57 16.00
C SER A 9 2.26 -3.84 15.28
N ALA A 10 1.39 -3.78 14.27
CA ALA A 10 1.24 -4.85 13.29
C ALA A 10 2.09 -4.47 12.07
N ALA A 11 3.03 -5.32 11.67
CA ALA A 11 3.74 -5.13 10.41
C ALA A 11 2.73 -5.02 9.28
N SER A 12 2.80 -3.97 8.46
CA SER A 12 1.89 -3.85 7.31
C SER A 12 2.20 -4.99 6.31
N PRO A 13 1.20 -5.52 5.60
CA PRO A 13 1.43 -6.41 4.45
C PRO A 13 2.45 -5.83 3.46
N VAL A 14 2.48 -4.51 3.33
CA VAL A 14 3.49 -3.76 2.58
C VAL A 14 4.90 -4.00 3.11
N ASP A 15 5.11 -3.85 4.42
CA ASP A 15 6.42 -4.05 5.04
C ASP A 15 6.92 -5.49 4.76
N THR A 16 5.99 -6.45 4.81
CA THR A 16 6.27 -7.86 4.51
C THR A 16 6.71 -8.08 3.05
N ILE A 17 6.18 -7.30 2.10
CA ILE A 17 6.59 -7.37 0.70
C ILE A 17 7.94 -6.69 0.51
N LEU A 18 8.15 -5.52 1.11
CA LEU A 18 9.41 -4.78 1.03
C LEU A 18 10.58 -5.51 1.71
N ASP A 19 10.31 -6.41 2.65
CA ASP A 19 11.30 -7.28 3.29
C ASP A 19 11.75 -8.47 2.40
N LYS A 20 11.10 -8.73 1.26
CA LYS A 20 11.50 -9.79 0.34
C LYS A 20 12.74 -9.38 -0.46
N GLU A 21 13.67 -10.32 -0.65
CA GLU A 21 14.90 -10.08 -1.43
C GLU A 21 14.63 -9.72 -2.92
N ASN A 22 13.49 -10.18 -3.47
CA ASN A 22 13.13 -10.03 -4.89
C ASN A 22 11.68 -9.57 -5.09
N PHE A 23 11.19 -8.64 -4.28
CA PHE A 23 9.86 -8.07 -4.53
C PHE A 23 9.81 -7.37 -5.90
N THR A 24 8.63 -7.37 -6.52
CA THR A 24 8.38 -6.59 -7.74
C THR A 24 7.48 -5.40 -7.44
N LEU A 25 7.55 -4.40 -8.32
CA LEU A 25 6.62 -3.27 -8.24
C LEU A 25 5.17 -3.73 -8.46
N GLU A 26 4.95 -4.73 -9.32
CA GLU A 26 3.62 -5.28 -9.59
C GLU A 26 3.01 -5.90 -8.33
N GLU A 27 3.79 -6.71 -7.61
CA GLU A 27 3.39 -7.30 -6.33
C GLU A 27 3.01 -6.23 -5.29
N LEU A 28 3.80 -5.16 -5.20
CA LEU A 28 3.53 -4.06 -4.28
C LEU A 28 2.27 -3.26 -4.67
N LEU A 29 2.02 -3.08 -5.97
CA LEU A 29 0.87 -2.34 -6.48
C LEU A 29 -0.45 -3.13 -6.39
N ASP A 30 -0.38 -4.45 -6.29
CA ASP A 30 -1.53 -5.33 -6.13
C ASP A 30 -2.08 -5.34 -4.68
N GLU A 31 -1.33 -4.81 -3.71
CA GLU A 31 -1.79 -4.77 -2.33
C GLU A 31 -3.03 -3.87 -2.15
N ASP A 32 -4.03 -4.40 -1.44
CA ASP A 32 -5.27 -3.68 -1.16
C ASP A 32 -5.02 -2.33 -0.49
N GLU A 33 -4.08 -2.26 0.46
CA GLU A 33 -3.72 -1.01 1.13
C GLU A 33 -3.22 0.05 0.12
N ILE A 34 -2.41 -0.37 -0.85
CA ILE A 34 -1.91 0.52 -1.90
C ILE A 34 -3.01 0.97 -2.84
N ILE A 35 -3.87 0.04 -3.26
CA ILE A 35 -5.00 0.34 -4.13
C ILE A 35 -5.98 1.31 -3.44
N GLN A 36 -6.26 1.10 -2.16
CA GLN A 36 -7.17 1.96 -1.39
C GLN A 36 -6.60 3.36 -1.19
N GLU A 37 -5.32 3.49 -0.87
CA GLU A 37 -4.67 4.80 -0.76
C GLU A 37 -4.64 5.52 -2.11
N CYS A 38 -4.37 4.81 -3.21
CA CYS A 38 -4.45 5.36 -4.57
C CYS A 38 -5.85 5.90 -4.88
N LYS A 39 -6.90 5.17 -4.49
CA LYS A 39 -8.31 5.61 -4.63
C LYS A 39 -8.61 6.84 -3.77
N ALA A 40 -8.15 6.84 -2.52
CA ALA A 40 -8.37 7.95 -1.58
C ALA A 40 -7.71 9.26 -2.07
N LEU A 41 -6.50 9.16 -2.63
CA LEU A 41 -5.75 10.30 -3.18
C LEU A 41 -6.27 10.75 -4.56
N ASN A 42 -6.92 9.86 -5.31
CA ASN A 42 -7.47 10.14 -6.62
C ASN A 42 -8.98 9.93 -6.62
N SER A 43 -9.71 10.84 -5.96
CA SER A 43 -11.18 10.78 -5.83
C SER A 43 -11.93 10.63 -7.17
N ARG A 44 -11.32 11.03 -8.29
CA ARG A 44 -11.82 10.81 -9.66
C ARG A 44 -11.93 9.33 -10.06
N LEU A 45 -11.15 8.43 -9.45
CA LEU A 45 -11.19 6.98 -9.71
C LEU A 45 -12.39 6.29 -9.06
N ILE A 46 -12.91 6.86 -7.97
CA ILE A 46 -14.00 6.28 -7.17
C ILE A 46 -15.35 6.96 -7.40
N ASN A 47 -15.37 8.17 -7.95
CA ASN A 47 -16.58 8.93 -8.23
C ASN A 47 -17.06 8.73 -9.68
N LEU A 48 -17.49 7.51 -10.01
CA LEU A 48 -18.27 7.21 -11.22
C LEU A 48 -19.77 7.16 -10.92
#